data_AF-A0A8J3LJS7-F1
#
_entry.id   AF-A0A8J3LJS7-F1
#
_cell.length_a   1.000
_cell.length_b   1.000
_cell.length_c   1.000
_cell.angle_alpha   90.00
_cell.angle_beta   90.00
_cell.angle_gamma   90.00
#
_symmetry.space_group_name_H-M   'P 1'
#
loop_
_entity.id
_entity.type
_entity.pdbx_description
1 polymer ?
#
loop_
_entity_poly.entity_id
_entity_poly.type
_entity_poly.pdbx_seq_one_letter_code
_entity_poly.pdbx_strand_id
1 'polypeptide(L)'
;METLLPDEWDDWLAEGERLLSAPPLRRSDQSARGFEDPKFALGDFLTNIPLDLVERLAEDLDSDPAQFRIYREVALKVPADRRVKASWTVHRDLRDRLDLLRDGLTVRQAVARAGKRQIDSKADQNLSVEERAAKVRAFLADPEVYALIEQEMTRSRADRKVRHGARLVHEELTKKEKAAQAELRERREAKSPLEATLKAQIDVLRAAQLVHAIRESLSDLPEPERLIDALTELDAQVAATLLRGQTTHENVVVIDAESWHDRTARAALVHSDQRSSSPTGRAVIDSID
;
A
#
# COMPACT_ATOMS: atom_id res chain seq x y z
N MET A 1 -44.15 1.18 -8.78
CA MET A 1 -44.63 2.55 -9.06
C MET A 1 -46.05 2.61 -8.55
N GLU A 2 -46.21 2.92 -7.26
CA GLU A 2 -47.52 3.35 -6.75
C GLU A 2 -47.89 4.64 -7.48
N THR A 3 -49.05 4.63 -8.11
CA THR A 3 -49.57 5.80 -8.83
C THR A 3 -50.06 6.76 -7.76
N LEU A 4 -49.35 7.86 -7.54
CA LEU A 4 -49.79 8.90 -6.60
C LEU A 4 -51.17 9.37 -6.99
N LEU A 5 -52.03 9.55 -5.99
CA LEU A 5 -53.33 10.17 -6.23
C LEU A 5 -53.11 11.67 -6.49
N PRO A 6 -53.74 12.25 -7.53
CA PRO A 6 -53.61 13.68 -7.84
C PRO A 6 -53.83 14.60 -6.63
N ASP A 7 -54.77 14.23 -5.75
CA ASP A 7 -55.12 15.00 -4.55
C ASP A 7 -53.94 15.11 -3.56
N GLU A 8 -53.09 14.09 -3.45
CA GLU A 8 -51.91 14.12 -2.55
C GLU A 8 -50.82 15.06 -3.07
N TRP A 9 -50.70 15.22 -4.40
CA TRP A 9 -49.71 16.11 -5.00
C TRP A 9 -50.06 17.58 -4.76
N ASP A 10 -51.33 17.94 -4.94
CA ASP A 10 -51.81 19.30 -4.70
C ASP A 10 -51.68 19.69 -3.22
N ASP A 11 -51.96 18.75 -2.31
CA ASP A 11 -51.73 18.95 -0.87
C ASP A 11 -50.25 19.20 -0.54
N TRP A 12 -49.32 18.48 -1.18
CA TRP A 12 -47.89 18.71 -1.00
C TRP A 12 -47.42 20.04 -1.56
N LEU A 13 -47.95 20.47 -2.70
CA LEU A 13 -47.65 21.79 -3.27
C LEU A 13 -48.12 22.89 -2.31
N ALA A 14 -49.36 22.82 -1.84
CA ALA A 14 -49.92 23.81 -0.93
C ALA A 14 -49.13 23.91 0.39
N GLU A 15 -48.74 22.77 0.97
CA GLU A 15 -47.93 22.75 2.20
C GLU A 15 -46.49 23.23 1.94
N GLY A 16 -45.89 22.86 0.82
CA GLY A 16 -44.58 23.34 0.40
C GLY A 16 -44.52 24.85 0.22
N GLU A 17 -45.49 25.43 -0.49
CA GLU A 17 -45.64 26.90 -0.64
C GLU A 17 -45.80 27.58 0.72
N ARG A 18 -46.65 27.03 1.59
CA ARG A 18 -46.87 27.56 2.94
C ARG A 18 -45.58 27.59 3.74
N LEU A 19 -44.78 26.52 3.69
CA LEU A 19 -43.51 26.41 4.42
C LEU A 19 -42.41 27.32 3.84
N LEU A 20 -42.35 27.48 2.51
CA LEU A 20 -41.42 28.40 1.85
C LEU A 20 -41.76 29.88 2.10
N SER A 21 -43.05 30.21 2.25
CA SER A 21 -43.51 31.56 2.56
C SER A 21 -43.24 31.99 4.02
N ALA A 22 -42.86 31.04 4.89
CA ALA A 22 -42.59 31.31 6.28
C ALA A 22 -41.39 32.27 6.44
N PRO A 23 -41.53 33.35 7.24
CA PRO A 23 -40.47 34.34 7.37
C PRO A 23 -39.23 33.73 8.02
N PRO A 24 -38.01 33.97 7.48
CA PRO A 24 -36.80 33.45 8.07
C PRO A 24 -36.56 34.07 9.44
N LEU A 25 -35.91 33.30 10.33
CA LEU A 25 -35.48 33.82 11.64
C LEU A 25 -34.52 35.01 11.46
N ARG A 26 -34.76 36.08 12.23
CA ARG A 26 -33.85 37.23 12.31
C ARG A 26 -32.46 36.76 12.76
N ARG A 27 -31.41 37.42 12.27
CA ARG A 27 -30.01 37.07 12.62
C ARG A 27 -29.75 37.04 14.13
N SER A 28 -30.40 37.92 14.89
CA SER A 28 -30.31 37.97 16.36
C SER A 28 -30.85 36.70 17.04
N ASP A 29 -31.80 36.02 16.39
CA ASP A 29 -32.59 34.96 17.00
C ASP A 29 -32.09 33.58 16.59
N GLN A 30 -31.25 33.49 15.55
CA GLN A 30 -30.74 32.22 15.01
C GLN A 30 -29.90 31.41 16.02
N SER A 31 -29.25 32.06 16.99
CA SER A 31 -28.49 31.37 18.04
C SER A 31 -29.36 30.90 19.21
N ALA A 32 -30.46 31.61 19.51
CA ALA A 32 -31.32 31.32 20.66
C ALA A 32 -32.53 30.44 20.31
N ARG A 33 -33.08 30.60 19.10
CA ARG A 33 -34.28 29.93 18.57
C ARG A 33 -34.00 29.20 17.26
N GLY A 34 -32.75 28.89 16.96
CA GLY A 34 -32.37 28.30 15.67
C GLY A 34 -33.01 26.94 15.34
N PHE A 35 -33.53 26.21 16.34
CA PHE A 35 -34.32 24.98 16.13
C PHE A 35 -35.73 25.25 15.59
N GLU A 36 -36.22 26.49 15.71
CA GLU A 36 -37.49 26.96 15.16
C GLU A 36 -37.33 27.53 13.74
N ASP A 37 -36.16 27.38 13.12
CA ASP A 37 -35.92 27.83 11.75
C ASP A 37 -36.90 27.11 10.80
N PRO A 38 -37.66 27.83 9.94
CA PRO A 38 -38.63 27.21 9.02
C PRO A 38 -38.03 26.11 8.14
N LYS A 39 -36.72 26.13 7.90
CA LYS A 39 -36.00 25.07 7.17
C LYS A 39 -36.13 23.70 7.83
N PHE A 40 -36.31 23.63 9.14
CA PHE A 40 -36.57 22.36 9.83
C PHE A 40 -37.94 21.83 9.51
N ALA A 41 -38.99 22.66 9.56
CA ALA A 41 -40.33 22.26 9.20
C ALA A 41 -40.42 21.80 7.74
N LEU A 42 -39.76 22.54 6.83
CA LEU A 42 -39.61 22.13 5.44
C LEU A 42 -38.85 20.80 5.29
N GLY A 43 -37.73 20.64 6.00
CA GLY A 43 -36.98 19.38 5.99
C GLY A 43 -37.80 18.19 6.49
N ASP A 44 -38.57 18.36 7.58
CA ASP A 44 -39.46 17.33 8.13
C ASP A 44 -40.56 16.94 7.16
N PHE A 45 -41.21 17.93 6.55
CA PHE A 45 -42.20 17.71 5.51
C PHE A 45 -41.64 16.88 4.36
N LEU A 46 -40.44 17.24 3.86
CA LEU A 46 -39.77 16.51 2.77
C LEU A 46 -39.38 15.07 3.14
N THR A 47 -39.31 14.72 4.43
CA THR A 47 -39.06 13.32 4.83
C THR A 47 -40.25 12.40 4.57
N ASN A 48 -41.47 12.95 4.51
CA ASN A 48 -42.70 12.20 4.20
C ASN A 48 -42.91 11.97 2.70
N ILE A 49 -42.13 12.65 1.87
CA ILE A 49 -42.24 12.57 0.41
C ILE A 49 -41.24 11.55 -0.15
N PRO A 50 -41.67 10.65 -1.05
CA PRO A 50 -40.78 9.76 -1.79
C PRO A 50 -39.64 10.52 -2.48
N LEU A 51 -38.41 10.01 -2.38
CA LEU A 51 -37.20 10.72 -2.82
C LEU A 51 -37.23 11.08 -4.32
N ASP A 52 -37.81 10.22 -5.14
CA ASP A 52 -37.98 10.39 -6.58
C ASP A 52 -38.93 11.54 -6.96
N LEU A 53 -39.73 12.02 -6.00
CA LEU A 53 -40.69 13.10 -6.20
C LEU A 53 -40.24 14.44 -5.62
N VAL A 54 -39.22 14.42 -4.76
CA VAL A 54 -38.68 15.65 -4.13
C VAL A 54 -38.14 16.63 -5.17
N GLU A 55 -37.55 16.12 -6.25
CA GLU A 55 -37.01 16.96 -7.33
C GLU A 55 -38.14 17.65 -8.10
N ARG A 56 -39.16 16.88 -8.50
CA ARG A 56 -40.35 17.41 -9.16
C ARG A 56 -41.07 18.44 -8.29
N LEU A 57 -41.19 18.19 -6.98
CA LEU A 57 -41.81 19.13 -6.05
C LEU A 57 -41.02 20.44 -5.98
N ALA A 58 -39.69 20.37 -5.93
CA ALA A 58 -38.85 21.56 -5.91
C ALA A 58 -39.00 22.38 -7.20
N GLU A 59 -39.09 21.71 -8.36
CA GLU A 59 -39.33 22.36 -9.66
C GLU A 59 -40.70 23.05 -9.71
N ASP A 60 -41.77 22.37 -9.28
CA ASP A 60 -43.12 22.93 -9.27
C ASP A 60 -43.25 24.12 -8.28
N LEU A 61 -42.40 24.17 -7.24
CA LEU A 61 -42.31 25.28 -6.27
C LEU A 61 -41.26 26.35 -6.63
N ASP A 62 -40.73 26.35 -7.86
CA ASP A 62 -39.69 27.28 -8.35
C ASP A 62 -38.49 27.40 -7.39
N SER A 63 -38.04 26.27 -6.87
CA SER A 63 -36.99 26.14 -5.86
C SER A 63 -35.87 25.21 -6.30
N ASP A 64 -34.66 25.38 -5.74
CA ASP A 64 -33.52 24.53 -6.08
C ASP A 64 -33.71 23.09 -5.54
N PRO A 65 -33.77 22.06 -6.41
CA PRO A 65 -33.87 20.66 -5.99
C PRO A 65 -32.72 20.23 -5.07
N ALA A 66 -31.50 20.75 -5.29
CA ALA A 66 -30.36 20.42 -4.45
C ALA A 66 -30.56 20.91 -3.00
N GLN A 67 -31.20 22.07 -2.82
CA GLN A 67 -31.52 22.62 -1.51
C GLN A 67 -32.53 21.74 -0.77
N PHE A 68 -33.57 21.26 -1.45
CA PHE A 68 -34.57 20.34 -0.88
C PHE A 68 -33.92 19.02 -0.44
N ARG A 69 -33.05 18.44 -1.28
CA ARG A 69 -32.28 17.23 -0.89
C ARG A 69 -31.48 17.46 0.39
N ILE A 70 -30.83 18.62 0.55
CA ILE A 70 -30.07 18.96 1.76
C ILE A 70 -31.01 19.10 2.97
N TYR A 71 -32.15 19.77 2.83
CA TYR A 71 -33.11 19.95 3.93
C TYR A 71 -33.64 18.61 4.44
N ARG A 72 -34.05 17.74 3.51
CA ARG A 72 -34.46 16.37 3.80
C ARG A 72 -33.35 15.56 4.47
N GLU A 73 -32.12 15.62 3.94
CA GLU A 73 -30.97 14.90 4.50
C GLU A 73 -30.69 15.32 5.95
N VAL A 74 -30.73 16.63 6.24
CA VAL A 74 -30.52 17.15 7.59
C VAL A 74 -31.65 16.72 8.52
N ALA A 75 -32.91 16.79 8.11
CA ALA A 75 -34.05 16.38 8.93
C ALA A 75 -34.01 14.88 9.27
N LEU A 76 -33.67 14.02 8.31
CA LEU A 76 -33.52 12.57 8.54
C LEU A 76 -32.39 12.25 9.54
N LYS A 77 -31.26 12.98 9.46
CA LYS A 77 -30.12 12.76 10.35
C LYS A 77 -30.26 13.46 11.71
N VAL A 78 -31.07 14.52 11.77
CA VAL A 78 -31.30 15.34 12.97
C VAL A 78 -32.81 15.39 13.25
N PRO A 79 -33.38 14.30 13.80
CA PRO A 79 -34.80 14.24 14.13
C PRO A 79 -35.16 15.27 15.21
N ALA A 80 -36.46 15.60 15.30
CA ALA A 80 -36.95 16.71 16.13
C ALA A 80 -36.56 16.61 17.62
N ASP A 81 -36.49 15.40 18.17
CA ASP A 81 -36.09 15.12 19.56
C ASP A 81 -34.59 15.37 19.83
N ARG A 82 -33.77 15.48 18.79
CA ARG A 82 -32.31 15.71 18.87
C ARG A 82 -31.88 17.12 18.52
N ARG A 83 -32.81 18.01 18.17
CA ARG A 83 -32.51 19.40 17.85
C ARG A 83 -32.25 20.20 19.12
N VAL A 84 -31.34 21.15 19.01
CA VAL A 84 -30.90 22.01 20.11
C VAL A 84 -31.02 23.48 19.72
N LYS A 85 -30.89 24.40 20.67
CA LYS A 85 -30.90 25.85 20.43
C LYS A 85 -29.66 26.30 19.66
N ALA A 86 -29.59 26.00 18.38
CA ALA A 86 -28.51 26.37 17.47
C ALA A 86 -29.06 26.61 16.06
N SER A 87 -28.35 27.41 15.27
CA SER A 87 -28.77 27.72 13.89
C SER A 87 -28.89 26.46 13.02
N TRP A 88 -29.74 26.51 12.00
CA TRP A 88 -29.84 25.43 11.00
C TRP A 88 -28.48 25.04 10.40
N THR A 89 -27.61 26.03 10.11
CA THR A 89 -26.27 25.80 9.55
C THR A 89 -25.41 24.91 10.45
N VAL A 90 -25.50 25.09 11.77
CA VAL A 90 -24.77 24.26 12.75
C VAL A 90 -25.23 22.81 12.69
N HIS A 91 -26.55 22.60 12.62
CA HIS A 91 -27.12 21.26 12.49
C HIS A 91 -26.72 20.61 11.17
N ARG A 92 -26.76 21.35 10.05
CA ARG A 92 -26.30 20.86 8.75
C ARG A 92 -24.83 20.41 8.80
N ASP A 93 -23.97 21.21 9.42
CA ASP A 93 -22.53 20.97 9.43
C ASP A 93 -22.12 19.84 10.39
N LEU A 94 -22.93 19.57 11.43
CA LEU A 94 -22.73 18.53 12.44
C LEU A 94 -23.69 17.33 12.31
N ARG A 95 -24.46 17.22 11.22
CA ARG A 95 -25.49 16.18 11.04
C ARG A 95 -24.97 14.74 11.18
N ASP A 96 -23.69 14.51 10.88
CA ASP A 96 -23.04 13.19 11.01
C ASP A 96 -22.38 12.97 12.39
N ARG A 97 -22.35 14.00 13.25
CA ARG A 97 -21.73 13.98 14.60
C ARG A 97 -22.60 14.71 15.62
N LEU A 98 -23.78 14.14 15.88
CA LEU A 98 -24.78 14.70 16.80
C LEU A 98 -24.27 14.82 18.24
N ASP A 99 -23.28 14.01 18.62
CA ASP A 99 -22.59 14.05 19.93
C ASP A 99 -21.92 15.41 20.21
N LEU A 100 -21.60 16.17 19.17
CA LEU A 100 -20.95 17.48 19.27
C LEU A 100 -21.93 18.65 19.32
N LEU A 101 -23.20 18.39 19.02
CA LEU A 101 -24.27 19.37 18.96
C LEU A 101 -24.64 19.82 20.39
N ARG A 102 -24.71 21.13 20.63
CA ARG A 102 -25.02 21.73 21.94
C ARG A 102 -25.82 23.02 21.77
N ASP A 103 -26.58 23.38 22.79
CA ASP A 103 -27.28 24.66 22.87
C ASP A 103 -26.29 25.84 22.76
N GLY A 104 -26.71 26.89 22.06
CA GLY A 104 -25.98 28.14 21.87
C GLY A 104 -24.75 28.03 20.96
N LEU A 105 -24.52 26.88 20.31
CA LEU A 105 -23.33 26.67 19.51
C LEU A 105 -23.34 27.59 18.28
N THR A 106 -22.26 28.34 18.09
CA THR A 106 -22.06 29.18 16.91
C THR A 106 -21.51 28.38 15.72
N VAL A 107 -21.71 28.87 14.50
CA VAL A 107 -21.15 28.24 13.27
C VAL A 107 -19.63 28.07 13.37
N ARG A 108 -18.92 29.06 13.93
CA ARG A 108 -17.44 28.99 14.10
C ARG A 108 -17.03 27.84 15.02
N GLN A 109 -17.75 27.66 16.12
CA GLN A 109 -17.50 26.58 17.07
C GLN A 109 -17.89 25.22 16.49
N ALA A 110 -18.96 25.15 15.70
CA ALA A 110 -19.35 23.93 14.97
C ALA A 110 -18.25 23.47 14.01
N VAL A 111 -17.74 24.38 13.18
CA VAL A 111 -16.67 24.11 12.22
C VAL A 111 -15.39 23.65 12.92
N ALA A 112 -14.99 24.34 13.98
CA ALA A 112 -13.82 23.96 14.79
C ALA A 112 -13.99 22.56 15.41
N ARG A 113 -15.16 22.29 16.00
CA ARG A 113 -15.48 20.98 16.57
C ARG A 113 -15.53 19.89 15.51
N ALA A 114 -16.05 20.19 14.32
CA ALA A 114 -16.08 19.28 13.17
C ALA A 114 -14.68 18.93 12.62
N GLY A 115 -13.62 19.60 13.10
CA GLY A 115 -12.26 19.44 12.57
C GLY A 115 -12.07 20.06 11.19
N LYS A 116 -13.03 20.89 10.73
CA LYS A 116 -12.94 21.60 9.46
C LYS A 116 -12.09 22.85 9.65
N ARG A 117 -11.26 23.19 8.65
CA ARG A 117 -10.41 24.40 8.69
C ARG A 117 -11.29 25.64 8.89
N GLN A 118 -10.87 26.52 9.80
CA GLN A 118 -11.60 27.76 10.09
C GLN A 118 -11.81 28.59 8.81
N ILE A 119 -12.99 29.21 8.71
CA ILE A 119 -13.45 29.97 7.54
C ILE A 119 -12.46 31.07 7.14
N ASP A 120 -11.69 31.62 8.09
CA ASP A 120 -10.67 32.64 7.83
C ASP A 120 -9.52 32.17 6.93
N SER A 121 -9.29 30.85 6.78
CA SER A 121 -8.30 30.37 5.80
C SER A 121 -8.68 30.66 4.35
N LYS A 122 -9.96 30.96 4.07
CA LYS A 122 -10.39 31.43 2.73
C LYS A 122 -10.02 32.90 2.48
N ALA A 123 -9.93 33.72 3.52
CA ALA A 123 -9.50 35.12 3.37
C ALA A 123 -8.04 35.20 2.92
N ASP A 124 -7.18 34.35 3.47
CA ASP A 124 -5.76 34.29 3.10
C ASP A 124 -5.49 33.81 1.67
N GLN A 125 -6.41 33.04 1.09
CA GLN A 125 -6.30 32.56 -0.30
C GLN A 125 -6.66 33.64 -1.33
N ASN A 126 -7.46 34.64 -0.93
CA ASN A 126 -7.88 35.75 -1.78
C ASN A 126 -6.92 36.95 -1.71
N LEU A 127 -5.89 36.90 -0.85
CA LEU A 127 -4.88 37.94 -0.76
C LEU A 127 -4.10 38.04 -2.08
N SER A 128 -3.82 39.27 -2.49
CA SER A 128 -2.94 39.53 -3.64
C SER A 128 -1.55 38.94 -3.39
N VAL A 129 -0.74 38.76 -4.44
CA VAL A 129 0.65 38.28 -4.28
C VAL A 129 1.45 39.23 -3.39
N GLU A 130 1.20 40.53 -3.48
CA GLU A 130 1.86 41.59 -2.70
C GLU A 130 1.48 41.51 -1.22
N GLU A 131 0.20 41.33 -0.91
CA GLU A 131 -0.29 41.17 0.47
C GLU A 131 0.23 39.89 1.11
N ARG A 132 0.27 38.79 0.35
CA ARG A 132 0.88 37.53 0.81
C ARG A 132 2.36 37.70 1.09
N ALA A 133 3.10 38.39 0.22
CA ALA A 133 4.52 38.66 0.42
C ALA A 133 4.76 39.54 1.65
N ALA A 134 3.93 40.56 1.90
CA ALA A 134 4.00 41.39 3.09
C ALA A 134 3.73 40.58 4.38
N LYS A 135 2.72 39.71 4.35
CA LYS A 135 2.39 38.81 5.47
C LYS A 135 3.52 37.83 5.77
N VAL A 136 4.12 37.24 4.73
CA VAL A 136 5.30 36.36 4.88
C VAL A 136 6.49 37.12 5.44
N ARG A 137 6.76 38.37 4.99
CA ARG A 137 7.82 39.19 5.57
C ARG A 137 7.59 39.49 7.06
N ALA A 138 6.34 39.77 7.45
CA ALA A 138 6.00 40.00 8.85
C ALA A 138 6.23 38.73 9.70
N PHE A 139 5.88 37.54 9.19
CA PHE A 139 6.16 36.27 9.86
C PHE A 139 7.65 35.95 9.94
N LEU A 140 8.43 36.24 8.90
CA LEU A 140 9.88 36.02 8.90
C LEU A 140 10.64 37.05 9.76
N ALA A 141 10.02 38.18 10.10
CA ALA A 141 10.57 39.15 11.03
C ALA A 141 10.48 38.68 12.49
N ASP A 142 9.65 37.67 12.79
CA ASP A 142 9.59 37.04 14.10
C ASP A 142 10.71 35.98 14.23
N PRO A 143 11.67 36.16 15.17
CA PRO A 143 12.77 35.23 15.37
C PRO A 143 12.33 33.81 15.72
N GLU A 144 11.22 33.64 16.44
CA GLU A 144 10.74 32.32 16.88
C GLU A 144 10.15 31.54 15.71
N VAL A 145 9.36 32.22 14.86
CA VAL A 145 8.78 31.64 13.65
C VAL A 145 9.89 31.27 12.66
N TYR A 146 10.89 32.14 12.50
CA TYR A 146 12.04 31.86 11.64
C TYR A 146 12.81 30.61 12.10
N ALA A 147 13.10 30.51 13.40
CA ALA A 147 13.80 29.35 13.96
C ALA A 147 13.03 28.02 13.73
N LEU A 148 11.70 28.04 13.85
CA LEU A 148 10.86 26.88 13.54
C LEU A 148 10.93 26.48 12.06
N ILE A 149 10.86 27.45 11.14
CA ILE A 149 10.98 27.20 9.70
C ILE A 149 12.36 26.59 9.38
N GLU A 150 13.43 27.10 9.98
CA GLU A 150 14.78 26.60 9.76
C GLU A 150 14.94 25.15 10.26
N GLN A 151 14.36 24.82 11.42
CA GLN A 151 14.32 23.45 11.92
C GLN A 151 13.56 22.52 10.98
N GLU A 152 12.39 22.95 10.47
CA GLU A 152 11.59 22.16 9.54
C GLU A 152 12.31 21.95 8.20
N MET A 153 12.98 22.98 7.68
CA MET A 153 13.83 22.87 6.50
C MET A 153 14.97 21.88 6.69
N THR A 154 15.60 21.89 7.86
CA THR A 154 16.70 20.97 8.21
C THR A 154 16.19 19.53 8.29
N ARG A 155 15.05 19.31 8.94
CA ARG A 155 14.37 18.00 8.97
C ARG A 155 13.99 17.52 7.57
N SER A 156 13.42 18.39 6.74
CA SER A 156 13.08 18.07 5.34
C SER A 156 14.30 17.69 4.50
N ARG A 157 15.46 18.33 4.72
CA ARG A 157 16.72 17.96 4.07
C ARG A 157 17.20 16.58 4.54
N ALA A 158 17.13 16.30 5.85
CA ALA A 158 17.47 14.99 6.40
C ALA A 158 16.57 13.88 5.83
N ASP A 159 15.25 14.10 5.80
CA ASP A 159 14.29 13.14 5.24
C ASP A 159 14.55 12.87 3.75
N ARG A 160 14.88 13.91 2.98
CA ARG A 160 15.25 13.74 1.56
C ARG A 160 16.52 12.90 1.41
N LYS A 161 17.53 13.11 2.26
CA LYS A 161 18.76 12.31 2.26
C LYS A 161 18.46 10.83 2.58
N VAL A 162 17.59 10.56 3.55
CA VAL A 162 17.16 9.20 3.91
C VAL A 162 16.42 8.53 2.76
N ARG A 163 15.45 9.20 2.13
CA ARG A 163 14.72 8.66 0.96
C ARG A 163 15.65 8.38 -0.21
N HIS A 164 16.60 9.27 -0.48
CA HIS A 164 17.61 9.05 -1.51
C HIS A 164 18.48 7.82 -1.20
N GLY A 165 18.95 7.68 0.05
CA GLY A 165 19.69 6.50 0.49
C GLY A 165 18.89 5.21 0.33
N ALA A 166 17.62 5.22 0.76
CA ALA A 166 16.72 4.07 0.61
C ALA A 166 16.51 3.68 -0.86
N ARG A 167 16.39 4.67 -1.75
CA ARG A 167 16.27 4.44 -3.20
C ARG A 167 17.51 3.76 -3.78
N LEU A 168 18.70 4.23 -3.42
CA LEU A 168 19.96 3.62 -3.88
C LEU A 168 20.08 2.15 -3.41
N VAL A 169 19.75 1.87 -2.14
CA VAL A 169 19.73 0.51 -1.60
C VAL A 169 18.72 -0.36 -2.36
N HIS A 170 17.53 0.15 -2.65
CA HIS A 170 16.52 -0.58 -3.41
C HIS A 170 16.98 -0.87 -4.85
N GLU A 171 17.64 0.10 -5.51
CA GLU A 171 18.22 -0.08 -6.84
C GLU A 171 19.33 -1.16 -6.83
N GLU A 172 20.18 -1.19 -5.81
CA GLU A 172 21.20 -2.24 -5.64
C GLU A 172 20.59 -3.63 -5.41
N LEU A 173 19.59 -3.74 -4.54
CA LEU A 173 18.89 -5.01 -4.28
C LEU A 173 18.19 -5.52 -5.54
N THR A 174 17.54 -4.63 -6.29
CA THR A 174 16.88 -4.98 -7.56
C THR A 174 17.88 -5.47 -8.59
N LYS A 175 19.09 -4.88 -8.67
CA LYS A 175 20.16 -5.36 -9.55
C LYS A 175 20.63 -6.76 -9.15
N LYS A 176 20.83 -7.01 -7.85
CA LYS A 176 21.22 -8.34 -7.34
C LYS A 176 20.15 -9.39 -7.61
N GLU A 177 18.88 -9.05 -7.43
CA GLU A 177 17.76 -9.94 -7.72
C GLU A 177 17.70 -10.29 -9.21
N LYS A 178 17.81 -9.29 -10.11
CA LYS A 178 17.86 -9.53 -11.55
C LYS A 178 19.04 -10.41 -11.97
N ALA A 179 20.21 -10.21 -11.37
CA ALA A 179 21.38 -11.04 -11.63
C ALA A 179 21.14 -12.49 -11.20
N ALA A 180 20.59 -12.71 -10.00
CA ALA A 180 20.25 -14.04 -9.50
C ALA A 180 19.15 -14.72 -10.36
N GLN A 181 18.16 -13.97 -10.83
CA GLN A 181 17.13 -14.49 -11.73
C GLN A 181 17.69 -14.84 -13.11
N ALA A 182 18.62 -14.05 -13.65
CA ALA A 182 19.32 -14.36 -14.90
C ALA A 182 20.14 -15.65 -14.75
N GLU A 183 20.88 -15.81 -13.65
CA GLU A 183 21.63 -17.03 -13.36
C GLU A 183 20.69 -18.26 -13.21
N LEU A 184 19.53 -18.09 -12.57
CA LEU A 184 18.53 -19.16 -12.48
C LEU A 184 17.95 -19.54 -13.84
N ARG A 185 17.79 -18.57 -14.76
CA ARG A 185 17.35 -18.85 -16.14
C ARG A 185 18.44 -19.57 -16.91
N GLU A 186 19.68 -19.10 -16.85
CA GLU A 186 20.83 -19.77 -17.49
C GLU A 186 20.96 -21.22 -16.99
N ARG A 187 20.83 -21.46 -15.68
CA ARG A 187 20.81 -22.81 -15.09
C ARG A 187 19.63 -23.67 -15.58
N ARG A 188 18.47 -23.07 -15.88
CA ARG A 188 17.28 -23.76 -16.41
C ARG A 188 17.34 -23.98 -17.92
N GLU A 189 18.11 -23.17 -18.63
CA GLU A 189 18.30 -23.21 -20.09
C GLU A 189 19.49 -24.09 -20.49
N ALA A 190 20.47 -24.29 -19.60
CA ALA A 190 21.56 -25.26 -19.72
C ALA A 190 21.07 -26.73 -19.61
N LYS A 191 19.97 -27.06 -20.30
CA LYS A 191 19.38 -28.39 -20.37
C LYS A 191 20.22 -29.30 -21.26
N SER A 192 21.28 -29.83 -20.67
CA SER A 192 21.42 -31.28 -20.65
C SER A 192 21.05 -31.77 -19.25
N PRO A 193 20.06 -32.66 -19.09
CA PRO A 193 19.76 -33.29 -17.79
C PRO A 193 21.03 -33.85 -17.13
N LEU A 194 21.97 -34.32 -17.95
CA LEU A 194 23.29 -34.80 -17.56
C LEU A 194 24.17 -33.69 -16.96
N GLU A 195 24.18 -32.48 -17.55
CA GLU A 195 24.97 -31.35 -17.05
C GLU A 195 24.43 -30.83 -15.71
N ALA A 196 23.11 -30.83 -15.54
CA ALA A 196 22.48 -30.48 -14.27
C ALA A 196 22.83 -31.48 -13.17
N THR A 197 22.81 -32.79 -13.47
CA THR A 197 23.24 -33.83 -12.51
C THR A 197 24.74 -33.79 -12.24
N LEU A 198 25.58 -33.56 -13.26
CA LEU A 198 27.03 -33.44 -13.11
C LEU A 198 27.42 -32.22 -12.30
N LYS A 199 26.77 -31.07 -12.53
CA LYS A 199 26.99 -29.87 -11.73
C LYS A 199 26.56 -30.06 -10.28
N ALA A 200 25.41 -30.70 -10.05
CA ALA A 200 24.98 -31.05 -8.70
C ALA A 200 25.98 -31.99 -8.00
N GLN A 201 26.53 -32.98 -8.70
CA GLN A 201 27.58 -33.85 -8.17
C GLN A 201 28.87 -33.07 -7.86
N ILE A 202 29.30 -32.16 -8.74
CA ILE A 202 30.47 -31.29 -8.51
C ILE A 202 30.26 -30.38 -7.29
N ASP A 203 29.08 -29.79 -7.15
CA ASP A 203 28.76 -28.90 -6.03
C ASP A 203 28.74 -29.69 -4.70
N VAL A 204 28.24 -30.93 -4.71
CA VAL A 204 28.30 -31.84 -3.54
C VAL A 204 29.74 -32.23 -3.21
N LEU A 205 30.57 -32.55 -4.21
CA LEU A 205 31.99 -32.88 -4.00
C LEU A 205 32.78 -31.68 -3.46
N ARG A 206 32.51 -30.46 -3.94
CA ARG A 206 33.12 -29.23 -3.41
C ARG A 206 32.69 -28.94 -1.97
N ALA A 207 31.42 -29.15 -1.65
CA ALA A 207 30.94 -29.05 -0.29
C ALA A 207 31.64 -30.08 0.63
N ALA A 208 31.81 -31.32 0.16
CA ALA A 208 32.56 -32.36 0.87
C ALA A 208 34.01 -31.95 1.14
N GLN A 209 34.71 -31.45 0.12
CA GLN A 209 36.09 -30.97 0.23
C GLN A 209 36.21 -29.80 1.21
N LEU A 210 35.25 -28.87 1.20
CA LEU A 210 35.23 -27.75 2.14
C LEU A 210 35.02 -28.23 3.58
N VAL A 211 34.08 -29.16 3.80
CA VAL A 211 33.84 -29.78 5.12
C VAL A 211 35.09 -30.51 5.60
N HIS A 212 35.77 -31.25 4.72
CA HIS A 212 37.03 -31.92 5.04
C HIS A 212 38.15 -30.94 5.39
N ALA A 213 38.36 -29.90 4.58
CA ALA A 213 39.36 -28.87 4.83
C ALA A 213 39.10 -28.09 6.13
N ILE A 214 37.83 -27.79 6.43
CA ILE A 214 37.41 -27.18 7.70
C ILE A 214 37.72 -28.13 8.86
N ARG A 215 37.40 -29.43 8.73
CA ARG A 215 37.70 -30.46 9.73
C ARG A 215 39.20 -30.58 10.00
N GLU A 216 40.04 -30.64 8.95
CA GLU A 216 41.50 -30.65 9.09
C GLU A 216 42.01 -29.39 9.80
N SER A 217 41.50 -28.22 9.46
CA SER A 217 41.89 -26.94 10.07
C SER A 217 41.40 -26.76 11.52
N LEU A 218 40.39 -27.53 11.94
CA LEU A 218 39.83 -27.46 13.29
C LEU A 218 40.61 -28.25 14.33
N SER A 219 41.45 -29.18 13.89
CA SER A 219 42.42 -29.91 14.72
C SER A 219 43.34 -28.96 15.52
N ASP A 220 43.50 -27.73 15.02
CA ASP A 220 44.41 -26.70 15.56
C ASP A 220 43.71 -25.66 16.46
N LEU A 221 42.39 -25.77 16.68
CA LEU A 221 41.60 -24.81 17.48
C LEU A 221 41.28 -25.33 18.89
N PRO A 222 41.29 -24.49 19.94
CA PRO A 222 40.93 -24.90 21.29
C PRO A 222 39.41 -25.10 21.41
N GLU A 223 38.99 -26.24 21.98
CA GLU A 223 37.60 -26.74 22.11
C GLU A 223 36.90 -27.20 20.80
N PRO A 224 37.46 -28.17 20.07
CA PRO A 224 36.92 -28.59 18.76
C PRO A 224 35.77 -29.61 18.85
N GLU A 225 35.45 -30.15 20.04
CA GLU A 225 34.64 -31.36 20.21
C GLU A 225 33.23 -31.26 19.60
N ARG A 226 32.50 -30.17 19.87
CA ARG A 226 31.15 -29.97 19.30
C ARG A 226 31.14 -29.68 17.79
N LEU A 227 32.22 -29.10 17.27
CA LEU A 227 32.33 -28.79 15.84
C LEU A 227 32.78 -30.04 15.05
N ILE A 228 33.62 -30.87 15.65
CA ILE A 228 34.03 -32.18 15.09
C ILE A 228 32.81 -33.10 14.95
N ASP A 229 31.94 -33.17 15.96
CA ASP A 229 30.73 -34.01 15.89
C ASP A 229 29.79 -33.54 14.76
N ALA A 230 29.51 -32.23 14.68
CA ALA A 230 28.67 -31.67 13.63
C ALA A 230 29.26 -31.84 12.22
N LEU A 231 30.58 -31.74 12.07
CA LEU A 231 31.25 -31.97 10.79
C LEU A 231 31.31 -33.45 10.42
N THR A 232 31.44 -34.34 11.40
CA THR A 232 31.41 -35.80 11.18
C THR A 232 30.02 -36.25 10.74
N GLU A 233 28.97 -35.69 11.34
CA GLU A 233 27.58 -35.91 10.92
C GLU A 233 27.35 -35.39 9.49
N LEU A 234 27.84 -34.19 9.17
CA LEU A 234 27.72 -33.61 7.84
C LEU A 234 28.49 -34.42 6.78
N ASP A 235 29.70 -34.91 7.10
CA ASP A 235 30.50 -35.78 6.23
C ASP A 235 29.80 -37.11 5.95
N ALA A 236 29.18 -37.72 6.98
CA ALA A 236 28.36 -38.93 6.81
C ALA A 236 27.11 -38.69 5.95
N GLN A 237 26.44 -37.54 6.10
CA GLN A 237 25.30 -37.17 5.26
C GLN A 237 25.70 -36.93 3.79
N VAL A 238 26.86 -36.31 3.57
CA VAL A 238 27.43 -36.11 2.22
C VAL A 238 27.81 -37.46 1.60
N ALA A 239 28.49 -38.34 2.33
CA ALA A 239 28.85 -39.68 1.88
C ALA A 239 27.60 -40.52 1.54
N ALA A 240 26.56 -40.49 2.38
CA ALA A 240 25.30 -41.17 2.12
C ALA A 240 24.58 -40.64 0.87
N THR A 241 24.67 -39.33 0.60
CA THR A 241 24.09 -38.70 -0.59
C THR A 241 24.86 -39.08 -1.86
N LEU A 242 26.20 -39.13 -1.79
CA LEU A 242 27.06 -39.59 -2.89
C LEU A 242 26.81 -41.07 -3.22
N LEU A 243 26.68 -41.94 -2.20
CA LEU A 243 26.43 -43.38 -2.38
C LEU A 243 25.07 -43.63 -3.06
N ARG A 244 24.03 -42.87 -2.69
CA ARG A 244 22.71 -42.91 -3.36
C ARG A 244 22.76 -42.40 -4.82
N GLY A 245 23.73 -41.56 -5.15
CA GLY A 245 23.94 -41.07 -6.51
C GLY A 245 24.71 -42.05 -7.42
N GLN A 246 25.48 -42.96 -6.85
CA GLN A 246 26.27 -43.96 -7.61
C GLN A 246 25.40 -45.09 -8.19
N THR A 247 24.24 -45.40 -7.60
CA THR A 247 23.37 -46.52 -8.03
C THR A 247 22.63 -46.30 -9.35
N THR A 248 22.76 -45.14 -9.99
CA THR A 248 22.00 -44.80 -11.22
C THR A 248 22.80 -44.90 -12.52
N HIS A 249 24.12 -45.12 -12.47
CA HIS A 249 24.97 -45.08 -13.67
C HIS A 249 26.11 -46.12 -13.60
N GLU A 250 25.79 -47.42 -13.59
CA GLU A 250 26.81 -48.49 -13.67
C GLU A 250 27.58 -48.48 -15.02
N ASN A 251 27.09 -47.77 -16.04
CA ASN A 251 27.65 -47.80 -17.41
C ASN A 251 28.32 -46.49 -17.87
N VAL A 252 28.48 -45.49 -16.98
CA VAL A 252 29.08 -44.20 -17.36
C VAL A 252 30.51 -44.10 -16.85
N VAL A 253 31.47 -44.21 -17.77
CA VAL A 253 32.90 -44.00 -17.48
C VAL A 253 33.22 -42.52 -17.67
N VAL A 254 33.50 -41.82 -16.56
CA VAL A 254 33.99 -40.43 -16.59
C VAL A 254 35.51 -40.45 -16.67
N ILE A 255 36.07 -40.05 -17.81
CA ILE A 255 37.52 -39.95 -18.02
C ILE A 255 37.94 -38.50 -17.69
N ASP A 256 38.79 -38.33 -16.68
CA ASP A 256 39.32 -37.01 -16.30
C ASP A 256 40.52 -36.61 -17.18
N ALA A 257 40.76 -35.30 -17.32
CA ALA A 257 41.78 -34.75 -18.21
C ALA A 257 43.22 -35.20 -17.86
N GLU A 258 43.47 -35.60 -16.62
CA GLU A 258 44.77 -36.10 -16.15
C GLU A 258 45.02 -37.58 -16.55
N SER A 259 43.97 -38.32 -16.90
CA SER A 259 44.05 -39.75 -17.28
C SER A 259 44.24 -39.99 -18.79
N TRP A 260 44.44 -38.92 -19.56
CA TRP A 260 44.49 -38.93 -21.03
C TRP A 260 45.70 -39.65 -21.66
N HIS A 261 46.66 -40.06 -20.82
CA HIS A 261 47.87 -40.77 -21.21
C HIS A 261 47.75 -42.30 -21.10
N ASP A 262 46.65 -42.81 -20.54
CA ASP A 262 46.41 -44.25 -20.46
C ASP A 262 45.90 -44.82 -21.81
N ARG A 263 46.54 -45.90 -22.27
CA ARG A 263 46.19 -46.56 -23.56
C ARG A 263 44.80 -47.17 -23.53
N THR A 264 44.36 -47.62 -22.37
CA THR A 264 43.04 -48.25 -22.14
C THR A 264 41.90 -47.24 -22.34
N ALA A 265 42.08 -46.01 -21.83
CA ALA A 265 41.13 -44.90 -22.01
C ALA A 265 41.00 -44.48 -23.49
N ARG A 266 42.09 -44.56 -24.28
CA ARG A 266 42.05 -44.28 -25.73
C ARG A 266 41.33 -45.36 -26.52
N ALA A 267 41.41 -46.63 -26.13
CA ALA A 267 40.71 -47.72 -26.81
C ALA A 267 39.19 -47.62 -26.63
N ALA A 268 38.71 -47.21 -25.44
CA ALA A 268 37.29 -46.98 -25.18
C ALA A 268 36.69 -45.84 -26.04
N LEU A 269 37.48 -44.81 -26.35
CA LEU A 269 37.07 -43.69 -27.23
C LEU A 269 36.94 -44.05 -28.71
N VAL A 270 37.60 -45.12 -29.17
CA VAL A 270 37.56 -45.55 -30.58
C VAL A 270 36.31 -46.37 -30.90
N HIS A 271 35.71 -47.00 -29.88
CA HIS A 271 34.53 -47.85 -30.05
C HIS A 271 33.19 -47.17 -29.75
N SER A 272 33.17 -45.93 -29.24
CA SER A 272 31.92 -45.19 -29.04
C SER A 272 31.60 -44.26 -30.22
N ASP A 273 30.45 -44.51 -30.85
CA ASP A 273 29.98 -43.74 -32.02
C ASP A 273 29.29 -42.42 -31.65
N GLN A 274 29.22 -42.08 -30.35
CA GLN A 274 28.61 -40.84 -29.86
C GLN A 274 29.66 -39.89 -29.30
N ARG A 275 30.09 -38.94 -30.13
CA ARG A 275 30.95 -37.83 -29.70
C ARG A 275 30.10 -36.62 -29.36
N SER A 276 29.86 -36.36 -28.08
CA SER A 276 29.56 -34.99 -27.62
C SER A 276 30.84 -34.38 -27.07
N SER A 277 31.54 -33.60 -27.89
CA SER A 277 32.73 -32.86 -27.45
C SER A 277 32.30 -31.62 -26.68
N SER A 278 32.51 -31.60 -25.37
CA SER A 278 32.42 -30.40 -24.55
C SER A 278 33.67 -29.52 -24.74
N PRO A 279 33.54 -28.17 -24.79
CA PRO A 279 34.69 -27.26 -24.95
C PRO A 279 35.68 -27.27 -23.78
N THR A 280 35.39 -27.99 -22.69
CA THR A 280 36.29 -28.13 -21.53
C THR A 280 37.24 -29.33 -21.61
N GLY A 281 37.24 -30.09 -22.70
CA GLY A 281 38.16 -31.22 -22.90
C GLY A 281 37.73 -32.52 -22.18
N ARG A 282 36.50 -32.59 -21.66
CA ARG A 282 35.93 -33.81 -21.06
C ARG A 282 35.05 -34.54 -22.06
N ALA A 283 35.27 -35.85 -22.21
CA ALA A 283 34.44 -36.74 -23.00
C ALA A 283 33.70 -37.68 -22.06
N VAL A 284 32.38 -37.78 -22.24
CA VAL A 284 31.52 -38.76 -21.55
C VAL A 284 31.20 -39.84 -22.57
N ILE A 285 31.44 -41.10 -22.21
CA ILE A 285 31.21 -42.25 -23.09
C ILE A 285 30.19 -43.15 -22.39
N ASP A 286 29.09 -43.43 -23.08
CA ASP A 286 28.20 -44.55 -22.72
C ASP A 286 28.85 -45.85 -23.20
N SER A 287 29.02 -46.83 -22.31
CA SER A 287 29.43 -48.17 -22.74
C SER A 287 28.25 -48.87 -23.44
N ILE A 288 28.44 -49.24 -24.70
CA ILE A 288 27.56 -50.18 -25.40
C ILE A 288 28.08 -51.58 -25.06
N ASP A 289 27.20 -52.47 -24.57
CA ASP A 289 27.50 -53.89 -24.35
C ASP A 289 28.01 -54.60 -25.62
#